data_AF-A0A955Z5F9-F1
#
_entry.id   AF-A0A955Z5F9-F1
#
_cell.length_a   1.000
_cell.length_b   1.000
_cell.length_c   1.000
_cell.angle_alpha   90.00
_cell.angle_beta   90.00
_cell.angle_gamma   90.00
#
_symmetry.space_group_name_H-M   'P 1'
#
loop_
_entity.id
_entity.type
_entity.pdbx_description
1 polymer ?
#
loop_
_entity_poly.entity_id
_entity_poly.type
_entity_poly.pdbx_seq_one_letter_code
_entity_poly.pdbx_strand_id
1 'polypeptide(L)'
;MSARRAAFVLCALAVGSASPLAACAIDQRGTLVRGSDGGPTDGAAPALSPDAGADAATADGAVGCPPPPAPPPGGPACPAECTGGCPAGNVCLIDCVGNQKCQRRTITCPPDYACEINCSGTEACRETVVRCPPAHACTLSCAQGDGCEDAQLQCGAGPGACAIACKQGSDTCAGTRVSCGGGPCTASCTSGSRPALACQSACACKGC
;
A
#
# COMPACT_ATOMS: atom_id res chain seq x y z
N MET A 1 5.65 4.44 -44.88
CA MET A 1 4.20 4.19 -45.04
C MET A 1 3.97 2.68 -45.01
N SER A 2 3.64 2.11 -43.84
CA SER A 2 3.25 0.70 -43.76
C SER A 2 2.29 0.55 -42.58
N ALA A 3 1.00 0.44 -42.91
CA ALA A 3 -0.10 0.39 -41.98
C ALA A 3 -0.30 -1.05 -41.49
N ARG A 4 -0.06 -1.32 -40.21
CA ARG A 4 -0.49 -2.56 -39.56
C ARG A 4 -1.80 -2.30 -38.84
N ARG A 5 -2.89 -2.80 -39.43
CA ARG A 5 -4.22 -2.85 -38.83
C ARG A 5 -4.20 -3.86 -37.68
N ALA A 6 -4.35 -3.40 -36.44
CA ALA A 6 -4.63 -4.26 -35.30
C ALA A 6 -6.14 -4.49 -35.22
N ALA A 7 -6.55 -5.76 -35.35
CA ALA A 7 -7.93 -6.18 -35.18
C ALA A 7 -8.33 -6.07 -33.71
N PHE A 8 -9.22 -5.14 -33.40
CA PHE A 8 -9.92 -5.06 -32.12
C PHE A 8 -10.97 -6.18 -32.07
N VAL A 9 -10.74 -7.18 -31.22
CA VAL A 9 -11.78 -8.14 -30.85
C VAL A 9 -12.62 -7.48 -29.75
N LEU A 10 -13.78 -6.95 -30.14
CA LEU A 10 -14.85 -6.57 -29.21
C LEU A 10 -15.36 -7.85 -28.53
N CYS A 11 -15.03 -8.03 -27.25
CA CYS A 11 -15.75 -8.99 -26.41
C CYS A 11 -16.94 -8.25 -25.79
N ALA A 12 -18.09 -8.33 -26.46
CA ALA A 12 -19.36 -7.92 -25.91
C ALA A 12 -19.82 -9.00 -24.91
N LEU A 13 -19.84 -8.67 -23.61
CA LEU A 13 -20.49 -9.51 -22.61
C LEU A 13 -21.82 -8.87 -22.21
N ALA A 14 -22.87 -9.60 -22.57
CA ALA A 14 -24.26 -9.32 -22.31
C ALA A 14 -24.61 -9.51 -20.81
N VAL A 15 -25.65 -8.79 -20.43
CA VAL A 15 -26.33 -8.81 -19.13
C VAL A 15 -27.15 -10.09 -18.99
N GLY A 16 -27.10 -10.78 -17.85
CA GLY A 16 -27.98 -11.92 -17.59
C GLY A 16 -27.71 -12.67 -16.29
N SER A 17 -28.45 -12.28 -15.24
CA SER A 17 -29.01 -13.09 -14.15
C SER A 17 -28.37 -14.44 -13.73
N ALA A 18 -27.97 -14.45 -12.46
CA ALA A 18 -28.18 -15.50 -11.44
C ALA A 18 -27.47 -16.87 -11.52
N SER A 19 -26.69 -17.10 -10.46
CA SER A 19 -26.31 -18.38 -9.84
C SER A 19 -25.05 -19.12 -10.33
N PRO A 20 -24.35 -19.82 -9.41
CA PRO A 20 -22.92 -20.08 -9.46
C PRO A 20 -22.62 -21.48 -10.03
N LEU A 21 -21.41 -21.67 -10.58
CA LEU A 21 -20.58 -22.88 -10.47
C LEU A 21 -19.35 -22.79 -11.39
N ALA A 22 -18.29 -23.43 -10.91
CA ALA A 22 -17.21 -24.06 -11.67
C ALA A 22 -16.08 -23.19 -12.25
N ALA A 23 -14.90 -23.49 -11.72
CA ALA A 23 -13.59 -23.17 -12.25
C ALA A 23 -13.39 -23.63 -13.71
N CYS A 24 -12.63 -22.83 -14.46
CA CYS A 24 -11.81 -23.28 -15.56
C CYS A 24 -10.52 -22.44 -15.57
N ALA A 25 -9.42 -23.04 -15.16
CA ALA A 25 -8.10 -22.62 -15.61
C ALA A 25 -7.42 -23.85 -16.21
N ILE A 26 -7.58 -23.97 -17.53
CA ILE A 26 -6.75 -24.82 -18.38
C ILE A 26 -5.57 -23.94 -18.80
N ASP A 27 -4.35 -24.29 -18.40
CA ASP A 27 -3.17 -23.85 -19.14
C ASP A 27 -2.65 -25.04 -19.98
N GLN A 28 -2.80 -24.90 -21.30
CA GLN A 28 -2.34 -25.85 -22.32
C GLN A 28 -0.93 -25.52 -22.84
N ARG A 29 -0.02 -24.99 -22.01
CA ARG A 29 1.37 -24.81 -22.45
C ARG A 29 2.30 -25.69 -21.62
N GLY A 30 2.29 -26.96 -22.01
CA GLY A 30 3.31 -27.93 -21.64
C GLY A 30 4.71 -27.38 -21.91
N THR A 31 5.41 -27.06 -20.84
CA THR A 31 6.88 -26.98 -20.81
C THR A 31 7.36 -27.52 -19.47
N LEU A 32 7.68 -28.81 -19.46
CA LEU A 32 8.52 -29.44 -18.46
C LEU A 32 9.93 -28.85 -18.60
N VAL A 33 10.40 -28.08 -17.64
CA VAL A 33 11.85 -27.84 -17.46
C VAL A 33 12.28 -28.55 -16.19
N ARG A 34 12.70 -29.79 -16.39
CA ARG A 34 13.46 -30.61 -15.46
C ARG A 34 14.93 -30.30 -15.72
N GLY A 35 15.63 -29.77 -14.73
CA GLY A 35 17.07 -29.51 -14.80
C GLY A 35 17.69 -29.78 -13.44
N SER A 36 18.24 -30.99 -13.32
CA SER A 36 19.06 -31.44 -12.19
C SER A 36 20.54 -31.09 -12.44
N ASP A 37 21.32 -31.23 -11.37
CA ASP A 37 22.74 -31.62 -11.32
C ASP A 37 23.81 -30.52 -11.11
N GLY A 38 24.35 -30.51 -9.88
CA GLY A 38 25.74 -30.93 -9.67
C GLY A 38 26.79 -29.85 -9.38
N GLY A 39 27.39 -29.90 -8.18
CA GLY A 39 28.68 -29.26 -7.88
C GLY A 39 29.05 -29.22 -6.40
N PRO A 40 30.01 -30.05 -5.92
CA PRO A 40 30.43 -30.11 -4.52
C PRO A 40 31.65 -29.21 -4.26
N THR A 41 31.75 -28.63 -3.06
CA THR A 41 33.05 -28.27 -2.47
C THR A 41 33.04 -28.57 -0.98
N ASP A 42 33.83 -29.60 -0.64
CA ASP A 42 34.24 -29.98 0.71
C ASP A 42 35.01 -28.86 1.41
N GLY A 43 34.85 -28.75 2.73
CA GLY A 43 35.56 -27.77 3.54
C GLY A 43 35.33 -27.91 5.04
N ALA A 44 35.81 -29.04 5.59
CA ALA A 44 36.25 -29.30 6.97
C ALA A 44 35.64 -28.52 8.16
N ALA A 45 35.00 -29.29 9.04
CA ALA A 45 34.66 -28.92 10.41
C ALA A 45 35.91 -28.69 11.30
N PRO A 46 35.72 -28.02 12.44
CA PRO A 46 35.92 -28.75 13.68
C PRO A 46 34.68 -28.71 14.60
N ALA A 47 34.51 -29.83 15.29
CA ALA A 47 33.57 -30.05 16.37
C ALA A 47 33.73 -29.02 17.50
N LEU A 48 32.66 -28.74 18.25
CA LEU A 48 32.58 -28.88 19.71
C LEU A 48 31.16 -28.63 20.25
N SER A 49 30.79 -29.47 21.23
CA SER A 49 29.79 -29.32 22.31
C SER A 49 28.28 -29.53 22.04
N PRO A 50 27.68 -30.59 22.62
CA PRO A 50 26.25 -30.72 22.81
C PRO A 50 25.84 -30.21 24.21
N ASP A 51 25.47 -28.93 24.32
CA ASP A 51 24.78 -28.43 25.51
C ASP A 51 23.27 -28.44 25.26
N ALA A 52 22.63 -29.44 25.88
CA ALA A 52 21.19 -29.54 26.03
C ALA A 52 20.69 -28.45 27.01
N GLY A 53 20.49 -27.24 26.50
CA GLY A 53 19.81 -26.16 27.21
C GLY A 53 18.35 -26.12 26.76
N ALA A 54 17.43 -26.33 27.71
CA ALA A 54 16.00 -26.22 27.47
C ALA A 54 15.66 -24.81 26.94
N ASP A 55 15.28 -24.72 25.67
CA ASP A 55 14.65 -23.54 25.09
C ASP A 55 13.28 -23.36 25.74
N ALA A 56 13.27 -22.71 26.91
CA ALA A 56 12.08 -22.09 27.43
C ALA A 56 11.66 -21.05 26.39
N ALA A 57 10.74 -21.46 25.50
CA ALA A 57 9.96 -20.59 24.65
C ALA A 57 9.21 -19.63 25.58
N THR A 58 9.91 -18.57 25.98
CA THR A 58 9.31 -17.41 26.58
C THR A 58 8.40 -16.93 25.48
N ALA A 59 7.10 -17.12 25.67
CA ALA A 59 6.10 -16.53 24.80
C ALA A 59 6.35 -15.03 24.91
N ASP A 60 7.18 -14.50 24.02
CA ASP A 60 7.34 -13.08 23.78
C ASP A 60 5.93 -12.61 23.50
N GLY A 61 5.31 -12.07 24.55
CA GLY A 61 4.02 -11.44 24.48
C GLY A 61 4.21 -10.26 23.56
N ALA A 62 4.11 -10.50 22.26
CA ALA A 62 4.12 -9.50 21.23
C ALA A 62 3.11 -8.48 21.73
N VAL A 63 3.62 -7.33 22.15
CA VAL A 63 2.80 -6.21 22.60
C VAL A 63 2.01 -5.84 21.36
N GLY A 64 0.83 -6.44 21.24
CA GLY A 64 -0.01 -6.31 20.07
C GLY A 64 -0.31 -4.84 19.90
N CYS A 65 -0.44 -4.40 18.64
CA CYS A 65 -0.99 -3.09 18.38
C CYS A 65 -2.26 -2.90 19.21
N PRO A 66 -2.48 -1.69 19.77
CA PRO A 66 -3.76 -1.39 20.37
C PRO A 66 -4.86 -1.72 19.36
N PRO A 67 -6.05 -2.12 19.84
CA PRO A 67 -7.17 -2.35 18.94
C PRO A 67 -7.35 -1.13 18.03
N PRO A 68 -7.76 -1.33 16.77
CA PRO A 68 -7.96 -0.24 15.84
C PRO A 68 -8.85 0.83 16.49
N PRO A 69 -8.52 2.12 16.30
CA PRO A 69 -9.28 3.20 16.92
C PRO A 69 -10.75 3.10 16.51
N ALA A 70 -11.63 3.51 17.42
CA ALA A 70 -13.05 3.60 17.11
C ALA A 70 -13.26 4.43 15.84
N PRO A 71 -14.32 4.14 15.05
CA PRO A 71 -14.66 4.94 13.88
C PRO A 71 -14.70 6.43 14.25
N PRO A 72 -14.22 7.32 13.36
CA PRO A 72 -14.25 8.76 13.62
C PRO A 72 -15.68 9.19 13.95
N PRO A 73 -15.89 10.09 14.93
CA PRO A 73 -17.22 10.62 15.22
C PRO A 73 -17.81 11.36 14.01
N GLY A 74 -16.94 11.92 13.17
CA GLY A 74 -17.31 12.80 12.08
C GLY A 74 -17.82 14.14 12.58
N GLY A 75 -18.10 15.01 11.62
CA GLY A 75 -18.74 16.30 11.82
C GLY A 75 -20.08 16.40 11.07
N PRO A 76 -20.91 17.40 11.41
CA PRO A 76 -22.22 17.61 10.78
C PRO A 76 -22.12 18.04 9.31
N ALA A 77 -20.95 18.51 8.86
CA ALA A 77 -20.69 18.94 7.50
C ALA A 77 -19.34 18.40 7.04
N CYS A 78 -19.24 18.07 5.74
CA CYS A 78 -17.99 17.64 5.14
C CYS A 78 -17.01 18.82 5.07
N PRO A 79 -15.77 18.67 5.59
CA PRO A 79 -14.76 19.71 5.49
C PRO A 79 -14.44 20.08 4.04
N ALA A 80 -14.07 21.33 3.79
CA ALA A 80 -13.84 21.85 2.43
C ALA A 80 -12.60 21.23 1.75
N GLU A 81 -11.66 20.73 2.55
CA GLU A 81 -10.48 19.99 2.09
C GLU A 81 -10.81 18.61 1.49
N CYS A 82 -11.98 18.05 1.81
CA CYS A 82 -12.45 16.76 1.28
C CYS A 82 -13.04 16.97 -0.12
N THR A 83 -12.19 17.25 -1.10
CA THR A 83 -12.61 17.60 -2.48
C THR A 83 -13.36 16.48 -3.21
N GLY A 84 -13.19 15.21 -2.79
CA GLY A 84 -13.95 14.06 -3.25
C GLY A 84 -15.22 13.78 -2.42
N GLY A 85 -15.51 14.62 -1.42
CA GLY A 85 -16.64 14.51 -0.52
C GLY A 85 -16.36 13.64 0.71
N CYS A 86 -17.42 13.43 1.51
CA CYS A 86 -17.37 12.61 2.71
C CYS A 86 -18.40 11.48 2.57
N PRO A 87 -18.04 10.32 1.99
CA PRO A 87 -18.93 9.17 1.96
C PRO A 87 -19.34 8.74 3.38
N ALA A 88 -20.38 7.90 3.47
CA ALA A 88 -20.82 7.33 4.74
C ALA A 88 -19.64 6.72 5.51
N GLY A 89 -19.60 6.91 6.83
CA GLY A 89 -18.52 6.40 7.69
C GLY A 89 -17.42 7.40 8.04
N ASN A 90 -17.67 8.71 7.88
CA ASN A 90 -16.78 9.79 8.34
C ASN A 90 -15.37 9.71 7.74
N VAL A 91 -15.30 9.39 6.45
CA VAL A 91 -14.07 9.39 5.65
C VAL A 91 -14.03 10.68 4.83
N CYS A 92 -12.97 11.45 4.94
CA CYS A 92 -12.64 12.58 4.08
C CYS A 92 -11.94 12.06 2.83
N LEU A 93 -12.60 12.09 1.68
CA LEU A 93 -11.98 11.76 0.41
C LEU A 93 -11.37 13.03 -0.20
N ILE A 94 -10.07 13.03 -0.39
CA ILE A 94 -9.32 14.09 -1.08
C ILE A 94 -8.99 13.59 -2.48
N ASP A 95 -9.69 14.13 -3.46
CA ASP A 95 -9.56 13.73 -4.85
C ASP A 95 -8.49 14.56 -5.56
N CYS A 96 -7.38 13.92 -5.90
CA CYS A 96 -6.28 14.46 -6.68
C CYS A 96 -6.23 13.83 -8.09
N VAL A 97 -7.36 13.31 -8.62
CA VAL A 97 -7.44 12.73 -9.97
C VAL A 97 -7.09 13.77 -11.04
N GLY A 98 -6.07 13.44 -11.83
CA GLY A 98 -5.62 14.20 -12.98
C GLY A 98 -4.15 14.64 -12.88
N ASN A 99 -3.63 15.20 -13.96
CA ASN A 99 -2.22 15.58 -14.02
C ASN A 99 -1.92 16.71 -13.04
N GLN A 100 -0.93 16.50 -12.17
CA GLN A 100 -0.38 17.49 -11.23
C GLN A 100 -1.43 18.19 -10.32
N LYS A 101 -2.59 17.57 -10.05
CA LYS A 101 -3.67 18.24 -9.30
C LYS A 101 -3.28 18.72 -7.90
N CYS A 102 -2.53 17.89 -7.19
CA CYS A 102 -2.09 18.14 -5.82
C CYS A 102 -0.57 18.30 -5.71
N GLN A 103 0.16 18.34 -6.83
CA GLN A 103 1.62 18.45 -6.87
C GLN A 103 2.12 19.62 -6.00
N ARG A 104 3.16 19.36 -5.20
CA ARG A 104 3.82 20.33 -4.29
C ARG A 104 2.87 21.01 -3.30
N ARG A 105 1.74 20.41 -2.98
CA ARG A 105 0.83 20.93 -1.94
C ARG A 105 1.12 20.32 -0.58
N THR A 106 0.73 21.03 0.46
CA THR A 106 0.57 20.45 1.79
C THR A 106 -0.90 20.12 1.98
N ILE A 107 -1.23 18.84 2.10
CA ILE A 107 -2.57 18.33 2.39
C ILE A 107 -2.63 18.04 3.89
N THR A 108 -3.54 18.69 4.61
CA THR A 108 -3.77 18.42 6.03
C THR A 108 -5.13 17.78 6.17
N CYS A 109 -5.14 16.53 6.63
CA CYS A 109 -6.36 15.77 6.84
C CYS A 109 -7.09 16.27 8.11
N PRO A 110 -8.43 16.37 8.11
CA PRO A 110 -9.18 16.82 9.27
C PRO A 110 -9.01 15.88 10.47
N PRO A 111 -8.99 16.41 11.72
CA PRO A 111 -8.72 15.61 12.92
C PRO A 111 -9.81 14.61 13.28
N ASP A 112 -11.06 14.83 12.85
CA ASP A 112 -12.24 14.03 13.22
C ASP A 112 -12.71 13.06 12.11
N TYR A 113 -11.87 12.86 11.08
CA TYR A 113 -12.18 12.04 9.92
C TYR A 113 -11.04 11.06 9.62
N ALA A 114 -11.40 9.88 9.11
CA ALA A 114 -10.41 9.07 8.39
C ALA A 114 -10.12 9.75 7.05
N CYS A 115 -8.89 9.67 6.55
CA CYS A 115 -8.48 10.40 5.35
C CYS A 115 -8.10 9.44 4.24
N GLU A 116 -8.70 9.61 3.06
CA GLU A 116 -8.33 8.87 1.86
C GLU A 116 -7.90 9.86 0.77
N ILE A 117 -6.66 9.74 0.29
CA ILE A 117 -6.09 10.60 -0.74
C ILE A 117 -5.91 9.78 -2.02
N ASN A 118 -6.57 10.20 -3.10
CA ASN A 118 -6.53 9.51 -4.39
C ASN A 118 -5.65 10.26 -5.40
N CYS A 119 -4.43 9.77 -5.61
CA CYS A 119 -3.43 10.31 -6.54
C CYS A 119 -3.38 9.47 -7.82
N SER A 120 -4.46 9.49 -8.61
CA SER A 120 -4.63 8.63 -9.80
C SER A 120 -4.35 9.32 -11.14
N GLY A 121 -3.48 10.33 -11.16
CA GLY A 121 -2.96 10.94 -12.39
C GLY A 121 -1.44 11.02 -12.42
N THR A 122 -0.87 11.35 -13.58
CA THR A 122 0.57 11.56 -13.75
C THR A 122 1.03 12.72 -12.86
N GLU A 123 2.03 12.45 -12.01
CA GLU A 123 2.56 13.41 -11.03
C GLU A 123 1.49 14.03 -10.11
N ALA A 124 0.33 13.37 -9.93
CA ALA A 124 -0.83 13.93 -9.25
C ALA A 124 -0.50 14.48 -7.86
N CYS A 125 0.35 13.78 -7.12
CA CYS A 125 0.79 14.10 -5.77
C CYS A 125 2.32 14.13 -5.65
N ARG A 126 3.02 14.42 -6.75
CA ARG A 126 4.48 14.58 -6.74
C ARG A 126 4.90 15.67 -5.75
N GLU A 127 5.93 15.40 -4.96
CA GLU A 127 6.48 16.30 -3.93
C GLU A 127 5.41 16.81 -2.91
N THR A 128 4.29 16.08 -2.75
CA THR A 128 3.20 16.50 -1.85
C THR A 128 3.50 16.10 -0.42
N VAL A 129 3.19 16.96 0.55
CA VAL A 129 3.28 16.65 1.98
C VAL A 129 1.88 16.38 2.52
N VAL A 130 1.62 15.16 2.95
CA VAL A 130 0.34 14.74 3.55
C VAL A 130 0.51 14.64 5.06
N ARG A 131 -0.28 15.39 5.83
CA ARG A 131 -0.31 15.38 7.30
C ARG A 131 -1.57 14.67 7.76
N CYS A 132 -1.40 13.47 8.30
CA CYS A 132 -2.49 12.64 8.79
C CYS A 132 -2.77 12.94 10.26
N PRO A 133 -4.04 12.86 10.70
CA PRO A 133 -4.38 13.00 12.12
C PRO A 133 -3.82 11.82 12.93
N PRO A 134 -3.52 12.00 14.22
CA PRO A 134 -3.00 10.93 15.07
C PRO A 134 -4.04 9.85 15.43
N ALA A 135 -5.32 10.21 15.44
CA ALA A 135 -6.38 9.36 15.99
C ALA A 135 -7.05 8.42 14.95
N HIS A 136 -6.89 8.68 13.65
CA HIS A 136 -7.70 8.03 12.61
C HIS A 136 -6.85 7.49 11.46
N ALA A 137 -7.46 6.60 10.68
CA ALA A 137 -6.81 5.99 9.54
C ALA A 137 -6.52 7.03 8.44
N CYS A 138 -5.38 6.88 7.78
CA CYS A 138 -4.94 7.73 6.68
C CYS A 138 -4.34 6.87 5.57
N THR A 139 -4.92 6.96 4.37
CA THR A 139 -4.55 6.14 3.22
C THR A 139 -4.17 7.02 2.03
N LEU A 140 -2.97 6.84 1.50
CA LEU A 140 -2.50 7.47 0.26
C LEU A 140 -2.46 6.42 -0.87
N SER A 141 -3.29 6.61 -1.90
CA SER A 141 -3.35 5.73 -3.07
C SER A 141 -2.69 6.36 -4.29
N CYS A 142 -1.66 5.71 -4.82
CA CYS A 142 -0.87 6.15 -5.97
C CYS A 142 -1.06 5.15 -7.11
N ALA A 143 -1.71 5.55 -8.20
CA ALA A 143 -2.21 4.58 -9.18
C ALA A 143 -1.48 4.54 -10.52
N GLN A 144 -0.81 5.61 -10.94
CA GLN A 144 -0.24 5.73 -12.29
C GLN A 144 1.01 6.61 -12.34
N GLY A 145 1.95 6.26 -13.23
CA GLY A 145 3.14 7.07 -13.55
C GLY A 145 3.95 7.40 -12.31
N ASP A 146 4.47 8.63 -12.23
CA ASP A 146 5.18 9.20 -11.07
C ASP A 146 4.21 9.82 -10.04
N GLY A 147 3.03 9.21 -9.87
CA GLY A 147 1.89 9.81 -9.18
C GLY A 147 2.17 10.30 -7.75
N CYS A 148 3.11 9.68 -7.04
CA CYS A 148 3.53 10.05 -5.69
C CYS A 148 5.06 10.17 -5.53
N GLU A 149 5.77 10.44 -6.63
CA GLU A 149 7.23 10.64 -6.59
C GLU A 149 7.59 11.72 -5.56
N ASP A 150 8.54 11.41 -4.67
CA ASP A 150 8.99 12.28 -3.57
C ASP A 150 7.89 12.77 -2.61
N ALA A 151 6.72 12.13 -2.60
CA ALA A 151 5.67 12.46 -1.65
C ALA A 151 6.11 12.13 -0.20
N GLN A 152 5.61 12.91 0.75
CA GLN A 152 5.89 12.73 2.18
C GLN A 152 4.58 12.46 2.92
N LEU A 153 4.41 11.26 3.44
CA LEU A 153 3.27 10.88 4.27
C LEU A 153 3.68 10.96 5.75
N GLN A 154 3.13 11.94 6.47
CA GLN A 154 3.43 12.20 7.88
C GLN A 154 2.27 11.70 8.75
N CYS A 155 2.42 10.52 9.31
CA CYS A 155 1.43 9.90 10.18
C CYS A 155 1.57 10.46 11.61
N GLY A 156 0.46 10.74 12.29
CA GLY A 156 0.49 11.24 13.66
C GLY A 156 0.95 10.18 14.67
N ALA A 157 1.42 10.63 15.84
CA ALA A 157 1.95 9.74 16.89
C ALA A 157 0.89 8.88 17.62
N GLY A 158 -0.39 8.96 17.23
CA GLY A 158 -1.48 8.21 17.86
C GLY A 158 -1.70 6.82 17.25
N PRO A 159 -2.79 6.12 17.64
CA PRO A 159 -3.08 4.76 17.19
C PRO A 159 -3.63 4.68 15.75
N GLY A 160 -3.79 5.82 15.06
CA GLY A 160 -4.28 5.87 13.68
C GLY A 160 -3.45 5.01 12.73
N ALA A 161 -4.13 4.20 11.91
CA ALA A 161 -3.47 3.39 10.90
C ALA A 161 -2.98 4.25 9.74
N CYS A 162 -1.76 4.00 9.27
CA CYS A 162 -1.19 4.68 8.12
C CYS A 162 -0.94 3.69 6.98
N ALA A 163 -1.44 3.99 5.79
CA ALA A 163 -1.33 3.11 4.65
C ALA A 163 -0.91 3.88 3.39
N ILE A 164 0.01 3.30 2.62
CA ILE A 164 0.32 3.74 1.27
C ILE A 164 0.17 2.58 0.28
N ALA A 165 -0.49 2.84 -0.85
CA ALA A 165 -0.71 1.85 -1.91
C ALA A 165 -0.12 2.35 -3.23
N CYS A 166 0.97 1.71 -3.66
CA CYS A 166 1.67 1.95 -4.93
C CYS A 166 1.19 0.90 -5.94
N LYS A 167 0.19 1.25 -6.76
CA LYS A 167 -0.58 0.26 -7.54
C LYS A 167 -0.01 -0.05 -8.93
N GLN A 168 0.56 0.91 -9.67
CA GLN A 168 1.09 0.64 -11.03
C GLN A 168 2.16 1.64 -11.45
N GLY A 169 3.29 1.11 -11.94
CA GLY A 169 4.40 1.88 -12.51
C GLY A 169 5.69 1.67 -11.71
N SER A 170 6.83 1.57 -12.40
CA SER A 170 8.15 1.38 -11.77
C SER A 170 8.52 2.49 -10.80
N ASP A 171 7.99 3.70 -11.00
CA ASP A 171 8.46 4.91 -10.31
C ASP A 171 7.35 5.64 -9.54
N THR A 172 6.17 5.03 -9.44
CA THR A 172 4.97 5.57 -8.75
C THR A 172 5.22 6.13 -7.36
N CYS A 173 6.09 5.44 -6.61
CA CYS A 173 6.46 5.80 -5.26
C CYS A 173 7.97 5.98 -5.11
N ALA A 174 8.66 6.33 -6.21
CA ALA A 174 10.08 6.64 -6.18
C ALA A 174 10.33 7.83 -5.25
N GLY A 175 11.28 7.69 -4.33
CA GLY A 175 11.63 8.75 -3.37
C GLY A 175 10.57 9.04 -2.29
N THR A 176 9.40 8.39 -2.34
CA THR A 176 8.35 8.60 -1.34
C THR A 176 8.84 8.22 0.06
N ARG A 177 8.52 9.05 1.06
CA ARG A 177 8.86 8.82 2.47
C ARG A 177 7.60 8.76 3.32
N VAL A 178 7.53 7.78 4.22
CA VAL A 178 6.42 7.63 5.16
C VAL A 178 6.96 7.68 6.59
N SER A 179 6.44 8.57 7.42
CA SER A 179 6.77 8.67 8.85
C SER A 179 5.63 8.05 9.65
N CYS A 180 5.80 6.81 10.11
CA CYS A 180 4.72 5.90 10.51
C CYS A 180 4.01 6.21 11.84
N GLY A 181 4.55 7.10 12.68
CA GLY A 181 3.88 7.50 13.93
C GLY A 181 3.81 6.38 14.98
N GLY A 182 2.68 6.29 15.72
CA GLY A 182 2.46 5.30 16.78
C GLY A 182 1.61 4.09 16.38
N GLY A 183 0.78 4.24 15.34
CA GLY A 183 -0.16 3.22 14.87
C GLY A 183 0.46 2.20 13.91
N PRO A 184 -0.35 1.27 13.38
CA PRO A 184 0.09 0.32 12.37
C PRO A 184 0.37 1.04 11.05
N CYS A 185 1.51 0.73 10.44
CA CYS A 185 1.98 1.34 9.21
C CYS A 185 2.18 0.28 8.13
N THR A 186 1.55 0.47 6.97
CA THR A 186 1.58 -0.50 5.88
C THR A 186 1.90 0.17 4.55
N ALA A 187 2.82 -0.41 3.79
CA ALA A 187 3.02 -0.10 2.39
C ALA A 187 2.65 -1.34 1.54
N SER A 188 1.89 -1.11 0.48
CA SER A 188 1.54 -2.14 -0.51
C SER A 188 2.05 -1.72 -1.88
N CYS A 189 2.88 -2.55 -2.51
CA CYS A 189 3.47 -2.28 -3.82
C CYS A 189 3.30 -3.52 -4.70
N THR A 190 2.79 -3.33 -5.91
CA THR A 190 2.57 -4.42 -6.87
C THR A 190 3.77 -4.63 -7.79
N SER A 191 4.52 -3.58 -8.10
CA SER A 191 5.76 -3.60 -8.88
C SER A 191 6.47 -2.26 -8.77
N GLY A 192 7.80 -2.25 -8.80
CA GLY A 192 8.59 -1.01 -8.85
C GLY A 192 9.12 -0.48 -7.51
N SER A 193 9.25 0.85 -7.48
CA SER A 193 9.87 1.65 -6.43
C SER A 193 9.11 1.54 -5.11
N ARG A 194 9.88 1.27 -4.05
CA ARG A 194 9.36 1.07 -2.70
C ARG A 194 9.49 2.38 -1.91
N PRO A 195 8.44 2.82 -1.21
CA PRO A 195 8.53 3.97 -0.33
C PRO A 195 9.47 3.66 0.85
N ALA A 196 10.23 4.65 1.30
CA ALA A 196 11.01 4.55 2.52
C ALA A 196 10.10 4.71 3.75
N LEU A 197 9.91 3.63 4.50
CA LEU A 197 9.16 3.63 5.75
C LEU A 197 10.07 3.97 6.94
N ALA A 198 9.81 5.09 7.61
CA ALA A 198 10.39 5.44 8.91
C ALA A 198 9.44 4.97 10.03
N CYS A 199 9.63 3.73 10.47
CA CYS A 199 8.73 3.05 11.40
C CYS A 199 8.68 3.69 12.80
N GLN A 200 9.80 4.24 13.31
CA GLN A 200 9.89 4.89 14.62
C GLN A 200 9.18 4.08 15.74
N SER A 201 8.09 4.63 16.30
CA SER A 201 7.29 4.06 17.39
C SER A 201 6.07 3.26 16.92
N ALA A 202 5.98 2.94 15.62
CA ALA A 202 4.83 2.23 15.07
C ALA A 202 4.70 0.85 15.70
N CYS A 203 3.51 0.53 16.21
CA CYS A 203 3.24 -0.77 16.82
C CYS A 203 3.34 -1.94 15.81
N ALA A 204 3.19 -1.64 14.51
CA ALA A 204 3.46 -2.57 13.42
C ALA A 204 3.96 -1.78 12.21
N CYS A 205 4.97 -2.30 11.52
CA CYS A 205 5.50 -1.67 10.32
C CYS A 205 5.73 -2.75 9.26
N LYS A 206 4.96 -2.68 8.17
CA LYS A 206 5.05 -3.62 7.06
C LYS A 206 5.34 -2.88 5.76
N GLY A 207 6.55 -3.09 5.25
CA GLY A 207 6.95 -2.64 3.93
C GLY A 207 6.45 -3.54 2.80
N CYS A 208 6.68 -3.05 1.59
CA CYS A 208 6.79 -3.86 0.39
C CYS A 208 8.21 -4.49 0.33
#